data_AF-A0A8T7DRH7-F1
#
_entry.id   AF-A0A8T7DRH7-F1
#
_cell.length_a   1.000
_cell.length_b   1.000
_cell.length_c   1.000
_cell.angle_alpha   90.00
_cell.angle_beta   90.00
_cell.angle_gamma   90.00
#
_symmetry.space_group_name_H-M   'P 1'
#
loop_
_entity.id
_entity.type
_entity.pdbx_description
1 polymer ?
#
loop_
_entity_poly.entity_id
_entity_poly.type
_entity_poly.pdbx_seq_one_letter_code
_entity_poly.pdbx_strand_id
1 'polypeptide(L)' 'RNIEKDRLHLAIGIALVLGGAIGNLIDRSIYGHVIDFIEIYYRDWHYPHFNIADSAISIGVGLVIYDMFKYSDTT' A
#
# COMPACT_ATOMS: atom_id res chain seq x y z
N ARG A 1 -0.83 22.43 -14.44
CA ARG A 1 -1.06 22.17 -12.99
C ARG A 1 -1.71 20.82 -12.70
N ASN A 2 -2.56 20.23 -13.57
CA ASN A 2 -3.09 18.87 -13.35
C ASN A 2 -2.05 17.76 -13.61
N ILE A 3 -1.29 17.84 -14.70
CA ILE A 3 -0.28 16.82 -15.08
C ILE A 3 0.77 16.54 -13.99
N GLU A 4 1.20 17.56 -13.23
CA GLU A 4 2.15 17.37 -12.11
C GLU A 4 1.54 16.62 -10.93
N LYS A 5 0.25 16.86 -10.64
CA LYS A 5 -0.45 16.16 -9.56
C LYS A 5 -0.74 14.71 -9.92
N ASP A 6 -1.01 14.43 -11.19
CA ASP A 6 -1.23 13.07 -11.68
C ASP A 6 0.05 12.24 -11.52
N ARG A 7 1.20 12.78 -11.95
CA ARG A 7 2.51 12.16 -11.71
C ARG A 7 2.85 12.00 -10.22
N LEU A 8 2.35 12.88 -9.36
CA LEU A 8 2.57 12.80 -7.92
C LEU A 8 1.82 11.62 -7.29
N HIS A 9 0.57 11.35 -7.66
CA HIS A 9 -0.17 10.20 -7.14
C HIS A 9 0.50 8.88 -7.51
N LEU A 10 0.96 8.76 -8.77
CA LEU A 10 1.70 7.60 -9.23
C LEU A 10 3.03 7.43 -8.47
N ALA A 11 3.80 8.50 -8.31
CA ALA A 11 5.08 8.46 -7.60
C ALA A 11 4.90 8.07 -6.12
N ILE A 12 3.91 8.65 -5.44
CA ILE A 12 3.57 8.31 -4.05
C ILE A 12 3.10 6.86 -3.98
N GLY A 13 2.24 6.42 -4.91
CA GLY A 13 1.76 5.05 -4.96
C GLY A 13 2.89 4.03 -5.07
N ILE A 14 3.82 4.25 -6.01
CA ILE A 14 5.01 3.41 -6.19
C ILE A 14 5.91 3.43 -4.95
N ALA A 15 6.15 4.61 -4.35
CA ALA A 15 6.97 4.74 -3.15
C ALA A 15 6.36 3.98 -1.96
N LEU A 16 5.03 4.01 -1.80
CA LEU A 16 4.32 3.28 -0.75
C LEU A 16 4.40 1.77 -0.94
N VAL A 17 4.19 1.27 -2.16
CA VAL A 17 4.31 -0.16 -2.47
C VAL A 17 5.73 -0.66 -2.22
N LEU A 18 6.73 0.05 -2.74
CA LEU A 18 8.13 -0.33 -2.55
C LEU A 18 8.54 -0.24 -1.08
N GLY A 19 8.16 0.83 -0.39
CA GLY A 19 8.46 1.03 1.03
C GLY A 19 7.87 -0.08 1.90
N GLY A 20 6.59 -0.43 1.68
CA GLY A 20 5.96 -1.55 2.40
C GLY A 20 6.59 -2.89 2.07
N ALA A 21 6.88 -3.17 0.79
CA ALA A 21 7.54 -4.42 0.40
C ALA A 21 8.93 -4.55 1.03
N ILE A 22 9.71 -3.46 1.07
CA ILE A 22 11.02 -3.42 1.73
C ILE A 22 10.87 -3.61 3.24
N GLY A 23 9.91 -2.98 3.91
CA GLY A 23 9.67 -3.17 5.34
C GLY A 23 9.40 -4.63 5.69
N ASN A 24 8.49 -5.26 4.95
CA ASN A 24 8.16 -6.68 5.11
C ASN A 24 9.33 -7.62 4.75
N LEU A 25 10.24 -7.20 3.86
CA LEU A 25 11.46 -7.94 3.54
C LEU A 25 12.49 -7.82 4.67
N ILE A 26 12.66 -6.64 5.26
CA ILE A 26 13.54 -6.41 6.40
C ILE A 26 13.08 -7.25 7.58
N ASP A 27 11.79 -7.27 7.89
CA ASP A 27 11.23 -8.09 8.97
C ASP A 27 11.56 -9.57 8.77
N ARG A 28 11.32 -10.10 7.55
CA ARG A 28 11.69 -11.48 7.22
C ARG A 28 13.18 -11.74 7.32
N SER A 29 14.01 -10.77 6.98
CA SER A 29 15.47 -10.91 7.02
C SER A 29 16.02 -10.93 8.44
N ILE A 30 15.42 -10.16 9.35
CA ILE A 30 15.89 -10.03 10.74
C ILE A 30 15.22 -11.07 11.65
N TYR A 31 13.91 -11.26 11.52
CA TYR A 31 13.10 -12.07 12.44
C TYR A 31 12.67 -13.42 11.84
N GLY A 32 12.90 -13.65 10.55
CA GLY A 32 12.49 -14.88 9.84
C GLY A 32 10.99 -14.94 9.49
N HIS A 33 10.20 -13.94 9.87
CA HIS A 33 8.78 -13.80 9.60
C HIS A 33 8.38 -12.32 9.61
N VAL A 34 7.16 -12.03 9.17
CA VAL A 34 6.58 -10.68 9.27
C VAL A 34 5.87 -10.53 10.60
N ILE A 35 6.01 -9.36 11.22
CA ILE A 35 5.34 -9.05 12.49
C ILE A 35 4.02 -8.35 12.18
N ASP A 36 2.91 -9.08 12.35
CA ASP A 36 1.56 -8.54 12.24
C ASP A 36 1.07 -8.10 13.62
N PHE A 37 0.68 -6.83 13.76
CA PHE A 37 0.29 -6.25 15.05
C PHE A 37 -1.04 -5.50 15.02
N ILE A 38 -1.63 -5.31 13.84
CA ILE A 38 -2.95 -4.68 13.68
C ILE A 38 -3.98 -5.78 13.52
N GLU A 39 -4.97 -5.78 14.40
CA GLU A 39 -6.16 -6.63 14.32
C GLU A 39 -7.39 -5.74 14.20
N ILE A 40 -8.28 -6.06 13.26
CA ILE A 40 -9.59 -5.45 13.14
C ILE A 40 -10.62 -6.56 13.29
N TYR A 41 -11.56 -6.38 14.22
CA TYR A 41 -12.62 -7.36 14.45
C TYR A 41 -13.97 -6.65 14.67
N TYR A 42 -15.04 -7.37 14.36
CA TYR A 42 -16.42 -6.97 14.64
C TYR A 42 -17.22 -8.19 15.07
N ARG A 43 -17.61 -8.24 16.36
CA ARG A 43 -18.20 -9.43 17.00
C ARG A 43 -17.29 -10.64 16.79
N ASP A 44 -17.83 -11.75 16.30
CA ASP A 44 -17.08 -13.00 16.03
C ASP A 44 -16.35 -12.99 14.68
N TRP A 45 -16.44 -11.89 13.92
CA TRP A 45 -15.73 -11.76 12.65
C TRP A 45 -14.40 -11.04 12.84
N HIS A 46 -13.31 -11.70 12.45
CA HIS A 46 -11.95 -11.19 12.52
C HIS A 46 -11.42 -11.00 11.09
N TYR A 47 -10.96 -9.79 10.80
CA TYR A 47 -10.16 -9.54 9.61
C TYR A 47 -8.75 -10.12 9.83
N PRO A 48 -8.09 -10.66 8.79
CA PRO A 48 -6.72 -11.13 8.90
C PRO A 48 -5.81 -10.06 9.51
N HIS A 49 -4.93 -10.45 10.43
CA HIS A 49 -3.95 -9.54 10.99
C HIS A 49 -3.06 -8.96 9.88
N PHE A 50 -2.64 -7.72 10.05
CA PHE A 50 -1.77 -7.03 9.11
C PHE A 50 -0.88 -6.03 9.83
N ASN A 51 0.05 -5.42 9.09
CA ASN A 51 0.94 -4.39 9.62
C ASN A 51 0.90 -3.09 8.80
N ILE A 52 1.75 -2.13 9.19
CA ILE A 52 1.85 -0.83 8.48
C ILE A 52 2.37 -1.02 7.05
N ALA A 53 3.26 -1.99 6.81
CA ALA A 53 3.77 -2.28 5.47
C ALA A 53 2.65 -2.77 4.52
N ASP A 54 1.77 -3.65 4.99
CA ASP A 54 0.61 -4.13 4.21
C ASP A 54 -0.39 -3.00 3.94
N SER A 55 -0.58 -2.10 4.91
CA SER A 55 -1.40 -0.90 4.73
C SER A 55 -0.81 0.03 3.68
N ALA A 56 0.50 0.26 3.71
CA ALA A 56 1.22 1.07 2.73
C ALA A 56 1.10 0.47 1.32
N ILE A 57 1.29 -0.85 1.18
CA ILE A 57 1.11 -1.55 -0.10
C ILE A 57 -0.33 -1.37 -0.60
N SER A 58 -1.33 -1.60 0.25
CA SER A 58 -2.74 -1.50 -0.13
C SER A 58 -3.12 -0.09 -0.61
N ILE A 59 -2.71 0.94 0.13
CA ILE A 59 -2.95 2.34 -0.25
C ILE A 59 -2.17 2.69 -1.52
N GLY A 60 -0.91 2.24 -1.63
CA GLY A 60 -0.06 2.51 -2.78
C GLY A 60 -0.62 1.93 -4.08
N VAL A 61 -1.07 0.67 -4.04
CA VAL A 61 -1.76 0.02 -5.17
C VAL A 61 -3.06 0.77 -5.51
N GLY A 62 -3.84 1.16 -4.50
CA GLY A 62 -5.05 1.97 -4.69
C GLY A 62 -4.78 3.29 -5.42
N LEU A 63 -3.69 3.98 -5.08
CA LEU A 63 -3.27 5.22 -5.76
C LEU A 63 -2.83 4.99 -7.21
N VAL A 64 -2.09 3.92 -7.48
CA VAL A 64 -1.69 3.56 -8.85
C VAL A 64 -2.92 3.26 -9.71
N ILE A 65 -3.86 2.47 -9.19
CA ILE A 65 -5.11 2.14 -9.89
C ILE A 65 -5.94 3.41 -10.12
N TYR A 66 -6.05 4.29 -9.12
CA TYR A 66 -6.75 5.57 -9.25
C TYR A 66 -6.16 6.45 -10.37
N ASP A 67 -4.82 6.54 -10.44
CA ASP A 67 -4.14 7.29 -11.49
C ASP A 67 -4.40 6.70 -12.88
N MET A 68 -4.42 5.36 -13.00
CA MET A 68 -4.73 4.67 -14.27
C MET A 68 -6.14 4.99 -14.78
N PHE A 69 -7.16 4.97 -13.92
CA PHE A 69 -8.52 5.33 -14.33
C PHE A 69 -8.61 6.79 -14.78
N LYS A 70 -7.99 7.71 -14.02
CA LYS A 70 -7.99 9.13 -14.38
C LYS A 70 -7.26 9.41 -15.70
N TYR A 71 -6.17 8.69 -15.97
CA TYR A 71 -5.47 8.78 -17.25
C TYR A 71 -6.35 8.31 -18.41
N SER A 72 -7.09 7.20 -18.22
CA SER A 72 -8.02 6.66 -19.22
C SER A 72 -9.17 7.61 -19.56
N ASP A 73 -9.67 8.39 -18.61
CA ASP A 73 -10.73 9.38 -18.85
C ASP A 73 -10.23 10.63 -19.61
N THR A 74 -8.90 10.82 -19.67
CA THR A 74 -8.28 11.98 -20.33
C THR A 74 -7.96 11.73 -21.82
N THR A 75 -7.82 10.46 -22.22
CA THR A 75 -7.55 10.03 -23.62
C THR A 75 -8.83 9.71 -24.38
#